data_AF-A0A1L8TRX1-F1
#
_entry.id   AF-A0A1L8TRX1-F1
#
_cell.length_a   1.000
_cell.length_b   1.000
_cell.length_c   1.000
_cell.angle_alpha   90.00
_cell.angle_beta   90.00
_cell.angle_gamma   90.00
#
_symmetry.space_group_name_H-M   'P 1'
#
loop_
_entity.id
_entity.type
_entity.pdbx_description
1 polymer ?
#
loop_
_entity_poly.entity_id
_entity_poly.type
_entity_poly.pdbx_seq_one_letter_code
_entity_poly.pdbx_strand_id
1 'polypeptide(L)' 'MLKLAATFANNEGKAHQWNFSEPNRNLSSNEIQTQLEMLCTVGLFEKEGKKLYDQVTSAKYIETIETPIF' A
#
# COMPACT_ATOMS: atom_id res chain seq x y z
N MET A 1 14.27 1.76 -9.46
CA MET A 1 12.82 2.06 -9.33
C MET A 1 12.41 2.18 -7.87
N LEU A 2 11.67 3.22 -7.49
CA LEU A 2 11.09 3.35 -6.15
C LEU A 2 9.65 2.84 -6.18
N LYS A 3 9.25 1.99 -5.24
CA LYS A 3 7.86 1.55 -5.08
C LYS A 3 7.38 1.74 -3.65
N LEU A 4 6.10 2.07 -3.49
CA LEU A 4 5.42 2.08 -2.20
C LEU A 4 4.72 0.74 -2.03
N ALA A 5 5.08 0.00 -1.00
CA ALA A 5 4.45 -1.25 -0.64
C ALA A 5 3.67 -1.04 0.66
N ALA A 6 2.35 -1.15 0.60
CA ALA A 6 1.46 -1.12 1.74
C ALA A 6 0.87 -2.50 2.00
N THR A 7 0.72 -2.86 3.26
CA THR A 7 0.08 -4.08 3.71
C THR A 7 -1.19 -3.70 4.45
N PHE A 8 -2.30 -4.24 3.98
CA PHE A 8 -3.62 -4.07 4.55
C PHE A 8 -4.08 -5.38 5.18
N ALA A 9 -4.80 -5.33 6.29
CA ALA A 9 -5.59 -6.46 6.75
C ALA A 9 -6.97 -6.40 6.06
N ASN A 10 -7.45 -7.53 5.59
CA ASN A 10 -8.83 -7.69 5.15
C ASN A 10 -9.74 -7.99 6.37
N ASN A 11 -11.05 -7.99 6.17
CA ASN A 11 -12.01 -8.28 7.25
C ASN A 11 -11.93 -9.72 7.82
N GLU A 12 -11.21 -10.63 7.16
CA GLU A 12 -10.91 -11.99 7.64
C GLU A 12 -9.57 -12.08 8.39
N GLY A 13 -8.87 -10.96 8.58
CA GLY A 13 -7.55 -10.91 9.22
C GLY A 13 -6.39 -11.38 8.35
N LYS A 14 -6.61 -11.62 7.05
CA LYS A 14 -5.55 -11.93 6.08
C LYS A 14 -4.88 -10.65 5.60
N ALA A 15 -3.55 -10.70 5.52
CA ALA A 15 -2.76 -9.62 4.95
C ALA A 15 -2.90 -9.60 3.41
N HIS A 16 -3.21 -8.43 2.88
CA HIS A 16 -3.22 -8.09 1.47
C HIS A 16 -2.12 -7.06 1.19
N GLN A 17 -1.17 -7.41 0.32
CA GLN A 17 -0.12 -6.48 -0.10
C GLN A 17 -0.55 -5.74 -1.35
N TRP A 18 -0.44 -4.42 -1.28
CA TRP A 18 -0.62 -3.51 -2.39
C TRP A 18 0.71 -2.81 -2.68
N ASN A 19 1.06 -2.71 -3.96
CA ASN A 19 2.28 -2.06 -4.42
C ASN A 19 1.95 -1.00 -5.46
N PHE A 20 2.70 0.10 -5.39
CA PHE A 20 2.58 1.23 -6.30
C PHE A 20 3.97 1.61 -6.80
N SER A 21 4.19 1.50 -8.11
CA SER A 21 5.53 1.56 -8.73
C SER A 21 6.08 2.96 -8.92
N GLU A 22 5.28 4.02 -8.71
CA GLU A 22 5.70 5.41 -8.92
C GLU A 22 5.17 6.33 -7.82
N PRO A 23 5.53 6.08 -6.54
CA PRO A 23 5.02 6.89 -5.45
C PRO A 23 5.67 8.28 -5.45
N ASN A 24 4.89 9.28 -5.04
CA ASN A 24 5.38 10.64 -4.90
C ASN A 24 6.35 10.75 -3.69
N ARG A 25 7.62 11.04 -3.99
CA ARG A 25 8.72 11.12 -3.01
C ARG A 25 8.64 12.33 -2.10
N ASN A 26 7.85 13.33 -2.47
CA ASN A 26 7.68 14.55 -1.67
C ASN A 26 6.63 14.39 -0.58
N LEU A 27 5.87 13.28 -0.58
CA LEU A 27 4.87 13.02 0.44
C LEU A 27 5.54 12.53 1.72
N SER A 28 5.13 13.12 2.84
CA SER A 28 5.58 12.71 4.16
C SER A 28 4.93 11.38 4.56
N SER A 29 5.59 10.62 5.45
CA SER A 29 5.04 9.35 5.98
C SER A 29 3.62 9.50 6.54
N ASN A 30 3.33 10.64 7.18
CA ASN A 30 2.01 10.95 7.72
C ASN A 30 0.95 11.12 6.62
N GLU A 31 1.27 11.87 5.56
CA GLU A 31 0.33 12.09 4.44
C GLU A 31 0.02 10.78 3.70
N ILE A 32 1.01 9.89 3.59
CA ILE A 32 0.82 8.57 2.99
C ILE A 32 -0.08 7.73 3.90
N GLN A 33 0.18 7.72 5.21
CA GLN A 33 -0.66 7.00 6.16
C GLN A 33 -2.12 7.47 6.08
N THR A 34 -2.36 8.79 6.12
CA THR A 34 -3.71 9.36 5.98
C THR A 34 -4.37 8.96 4.67
N GLN A 35 -3.63 8.98 3.55
CA GLN A 35 -4.17 8.55 2.27
C GLN A 35 -4.51 7.05 2.23
N LEU A 36 -3.68 6.19 2.82
CA LEU A 36 -3.94 4.75 2.91
C LEU A 36 -5.14 4.44 3.84
N GLU A 37 -5.29 5.19 4.93
CA GLU A 37 -6.44 5.09 5.85
C GLU A 37 -7.74 5.57 5.18
N MET A 38 -7.66 6.64 4.37
CA MET A 38 -8.78 7.09 3.55
C MET A 38 -9.17 5.99 2.55
N LEU A 39 -8.19 5.31 1.95
CA LEU A 39 -8.38 4.17 1.05
C LEU A 39 -9.15 3.01 1.72
N CYS A 40 -8.87 2.72 2.99
CA CYS A 40 -9.65 1.77 3.78
C CYS A 40 -11.10 2.24 4.02
N THR A 41 -11.27 3.51 4.35
CA THR A 41 -12.59 4.10 4.66
C THR A 41 -13.49 4.14 3.44
N VAL A 42 -12.91 4.37 2.26
CA VAL A 42 -13.62 4.44 0.98
C VAL A 42 -14.35 3.13 0.67
N GLY A 43 -13.86 1.98 1.14
CA GLY A 43 -14.58 0.70 1.05
C GLY A 43 -14.90 0.22 -0.38
N LEU A 44 -14.36 0.87 -1.41
CA LEU A 44 -14.60 0.54 -2.82
C LEU A 44 -13.98 -0.79 -3.24
N PHE A 45 -13.03 -1.29 -2.46
CA PHE A 45 -12.22 -2.43 -2.82
C PHE A 45 -12.74 -3.68 -2.13
N GLU A 46 -13.79 -4.22 -2.72
CA GLU A 46 -14.40 -5.48 -2.30
C GLU A 46 -14.19 -6.54 -3.38
N LYS A 47 -13.79 -7.74 -2.96
CA LYS A 47 -13.71 -8.90 -3.83
C LYS A 47 -14.53 -10.03 -3.22
N GLU A 48 -15.55 -10.49 -3.94
CA GLU A 48 -16.45 -11.56 -3.49
C GLU A 48 -17.11 -11.25 -2.13
N GLY A 49 -17.47 -9.99 -1.88
CA GLY A 49 -18.06 -9.53 -0.61
C GLY A 49 -17.05 -9.36 0.54
N LYS A 50 -15.75 -9.46 0.27
CA LYS A 50 -14.68 -9.28 1.25
C LYS A 50 -13.97 -7.95 1.02
N LYS A 51 -13.91 -7.12 2.06
CA LYS A 51 -13.13 -5.88 2.04
C LYS A 51 -11.64 -6.21 2.00
N LEU A 52 -10.99 -5.90 0.90
CA LEU A 52 -9.56 -6.16 0.71
C LEU A 52 -8.67 -5.19 1.52
N TYR A 53 -9.20 -4.01 1.82
CA TYR A 53 -8.53 -2.91 2.49
C TYR A 53 -9.37 -2.49 3.70
N ASP A 54 -9.31 -3.26 4.78
CA ASP A 54 -10.07 -2.97 6.00
C ASP A 54 -9.23 -2.11 6.97
N GLN A 55 -7.97 -2.51 7.21
CA GLN A 55 -7.05 -1.77 8.08
C GLN A 55 -5.63 -1.70 7.50
N VAL A 56 -5.00 -0.53 7.51
CA VAL A 56 -3.57 -0.40 7.19
C VAL A 56 -2.74 -1.04 8.31
N THR A 57 -1.91 -2.03 7.98
CA THR A 57 -1.00 -2.67 8.95
C THR A 57 0.40 -2.08 8.88
N SER A 58 0.90 -1.83 7.67
CA SER A 58 2.22 -1.24 7.47
C SER A 58 2.36 -0.64 6.08
N ALA A 59 3.25 0.33 5.91
CA ALA A 59 3.65 0.84 4.61
C ALA A 59 5.16 1.08 4.60
N LYS A 60 5.81 0.80 3.46
CA LYS A 60 7.24 1.02 3.28
C LYS A 60 7.57 1.42 1.85
N TYR A 61 8.61 2.23 1.74
CA TYR A 61 9.27 2.51 0.48
C TYR A 61 10.30 1.44 0.17
N ILE A 62 10.32 0.96 -1.07
CA ILE A 62 11.31 0.02 -1.57
C ILE A 62 12.02 0.67 -2.74
N GLU A 63 13.30 0.95 -2.56
CA GLU A 63 14.19 1.38 -3.63
C GLU A 63 14.86 0.15 -4.23
N THR A 64 14.53 -0.14 -5.49
CA THR A 64 15.23 -1.13 -6.30
C THR A 64 16.32 -0.40 -7.09
N ILE A 65 17.57 -0.68 -6.77
CA ILE A 65 18.72 -0.22 -7.55
C ILE A 65 18.98 -1.32 -8.58
N GLU A 66 18.78 -1.00 -9.86
CA GLU A 66 19.14 -1.89 -10.95
C GLU A 66 20.61 -1.63 -11.27
N THR A 67 21.47 -2.59 -10.90
CA THR A 67 22.88 -2.56 -11.26
C THR A 67 23.04 -3.42 -12.52
N PRO A 68 23.09 -2.83 -13.72
CA PRO A 68 23.39 -3.59 -14.93
C PRO A 68 24.76 -4.25 -14.77
N ILE A 69 24.79 -5.55 -15.01
CA ILE A 69 26.01 -6.37 -14.92
C ILE A 69 26.69 -6.45 -16.31
N PHE A 70 25.97 -6.07 -17.37
CA PHE A 70 26.39 -5.96 -18.76
C PHE A 70 25.60 -4.83 -19.44
#